data_AF-A0AAP4C8L0-F1
#
_entry.id   AF-A0AAP4C8L0-F1
#
_cell.length_a   1.000
_cell.length_b   1.000
_cell.length_c   1.000
_cell.angle_alpha   90.00
_cell.angle_beta   90.00
_cell.angle_gamma   90.00
#
_symmetry.space_group_name_H-M   'P 1'
#
loop_
_entity.id
_entity.type
_entity.pdbx_description
1 polymer ?
#
loop_
_entity_poly.entity_id
_entity_poly.type
_entity_poly.pdbx_seq_one_letter_code
_entity_poly.pdbx_strand_id
1 'polypeptide(L)'
;VMKDLTDGVYVESRATSDWEHGNPIHSGTQAIFKKYAIPYDQSKTSQQISQQDFVDFDYIIGMDESNFQDLRKIAPGKYLEEVFQFEERS
;
A
#
# COMPACT_ATOMS: atom_id res chain seq x y z
N VAL A 1 1.58 4.09 -7.24
CA VAL A 1 2.88 3.48 -6.84
C VAL A 1 3.61 2.78 -7.99
N MET A 2 2.97 2.48 -9.12
CA MET A 2 3.58 2.25 -10.43
C MET A 2 2.59 2.80 -11.47
N LYS A 3 3.07 3.46 -12.54
CA LYS A 3 2.17 4.01 -13.59
C LYS A 3 1.91 3.03 -14.73
N ASP A 4 2.77 2.02 -14.91
CA ASP A 4 2.86 1.28 -16.17
C ASP A 4 2.60 -0.24 -16.06
N LEU A 5 2.07 -0.76 -14.94
CA LEU A 5 2.06 -2.22 -14.76
C LEU A 5 0.90 -3.00 -15.37
N THR A 6 -0.23 -2.41 -15.78
CA THR A 6 -1.22 -3.08 -16.67
C THR A 6 -2.43 -2.20 -16.98
N ASP A 7 -2.90 -2.21 -18.22
CA ASP A 7 -4.25 -1.74 -18.56
C ASP A 7 -5.27 -2.58 -17.79
N GLY A 8 -5.95 -2.00 -16.81
CA GLY A 8 -7.06 -2.64 -16.07
C GLY A 8 -6.87 -2.83 -14.57
N VAL A 9 -5.76 -2.38 -13.97
CA VAL A 9 -5.59 -2.38 -12.50
C VAL A 9 -5.14 -1.02 -11.99
N TYR A 10 -5.72 -0.62 -10.86
CA TYR A 10 -5.37 0.61 -10.15
C TYR A 10 -4.64 0.27 -8.85
N VAL A 11 -3.43 0.81 -8.67
CA VAL A 11 -2.55 0.44 -7.53
C VAL A 11 -2.12 1.67 -6.74
N GLU A 12 -2.55 1.68 -5.49
CA GLU A 12 -2.15 2.65 -4.48
C GLU A 12 -1.52 1.99 -3.26
N SER A 13 -0.86 2.81 -2.43
CA SER A 13 -0.31 2.37 -1.15
C SER A 13 -0.80 3.27 -0.02
N ARG A 14 -0.93 2.67 1.17
CA ARG A 14 -1.32 3.29 2.43
C ARG A 14 -0.44 2.78 3.57
N ALA A 15 -0.31 3.58 4.63
CA ALA A 15 0.31 3.18 5.89
C ALA A 15 -0.77 2.75 6.90
N THR A 16 -0.49 1.78 7.76
CA THR A 16 -1.37 1.44 8.89
C THR A 16 -1.25 2.43 10.04
N SER A 17 -0.12 3.14 10.13
CA SER A 17 0.15 4.20 11.11
C SER A 17 0.24 5.59 10.45
N ASP A 18 0.18 6.64 11.28
CA ASP A 18 0.24 8.05 10.89
C ASP A 18 1.64 8.68 11.02
N TRP A 19 2.61 7.95 11.57
CA TRP A 19 3.95 8.47 11.90
C TRP A 19 4.67 9.15 10.72
N GLU A 20 4.51 8.59 9.52
CA GLU A 20 5.15 9.09 8.31
C GLU A 20 4.20 9.95 7.45
N HIS A 21 3.00 10.29 7.93
CA HIS A 21 1.98 10.96 7.12
C HIS A 21 2.52 12.22 6.43
N GLY A 22 2.29 12.32 5.12
CA GLY A 22 2.77 13.45 4.30
C GLY A 22 4.23 13.36 3.88
N ASN A 23 5.05 12.48 4.46
CA ASN A 23 6.44 12.32 4.04
C ASN A 23 6.50 11.73 2.63
N PRO A 24 7.47 12.16 1.81
CA PRO A 24 7.69 11.58 0.49
C PRO A 24 8.19 10.14 0.62
N ILE A 25 8.21 9.41 -0.50
CA ILE A 25 8.85 8.10 -0.60
C ILE A 25 10.27 8.17 -0.02
N HIS A 26 10.63 7.26 0.89
CA HIS A 26 11.94 7.26 1.52
C HIS A 26 13.09 7.24 0.50
N SER A 27 14.17 7.97 0.78
CA SER A 27 15.29 8.18 -0.16
C SER A 27 15.95 6.87 -0.61
N GLY A 28 16.04 5.87 0.29
CA GLY A 28 16.51 4.52 -0.04
C GLY A 28 15.63 3.83 -1.09
N THR A 29 14.31 3.92 -0.95
CA THR A 29 13.36 3.36 -1.92
C THR A 29 13.45 4.08 -3.27
N GLN A 30 13.57 5.41 -3.27
CA GLN A 30 13.79 6.18 -4.50
C GLN A 30 15.08 5.76 -5.21
N ALA A 31 16.16 5.48 -4.46
CA ALA A 31 17.42 5.01 -5.02
C ALA A 31 17.28 3.63 -5.67
N ILE A 32 16.52 2.71 -5.06
CA ILE A 32 16.19 1.40 -5.65
C ILE A 32 15.39 1.58 -6.94
N PHE A 33 14.34 2.41 -6.95
CA PHE A 33 13.56 2.68 -8.17
C PHE A 33 14.45 3.22 -9.30
N LYS A 34 15.33 4.17 -9.01
CA LYS A 34 16.29 4.71 -9.99
C LYS A 34 17.25 3.63 -10.50
N LYS A 35 17.78 2.80 -9.59
CA LYS A 35 18.73 1.72 -9.93
C LYS A 35 18.15 0.72 -10.92
N TYR A 36 16.87 0.38 -10.78
CA TYR A 36 16.18 -0.59 -11.63
C TYR A 36 15.31 0.05 -12.71
N ALA A 37 15.43 1.37 -12.92
CA ALA A 37 14.64 2.13 -13.88
C ALA A 37 13.11 1.93 -13.75
N ILE A 38 12.62 1.78 -12.51
CA ILE A 38 11.19 1.62 -12.21
C ILE A 38 10.57 3.02 -12.14
N PRO A 39 9.55 3.34 -12.96
CA PRO A 39 8.86 4.62 -12.88
C PRO A 39 8.03 4.70 -11.60
N TYR A 40 8.11 5.83 -10.90
CA TYR A 40 7.32 6.11 -9.71
C TYR A 40 6.89 7.58 -9.69
N ASP A 41 5.81 7.85 -8.95
CA ASP A 41 5.30 9.20 -8.77
C ASP A 41 6.07 9.90 -7.64
N GLN A 42 6.82 10.96 -8.00
CA GLN A 42 7.60 11.77 -7.05
C GLN A 42 6.71 12.64 -6.15
N SER A 43 5.47 12.90 -6.54
CA SER A 43 4.49 13.64 -5.73
C SER A 43 3.80 12.77 -4.68
N LYS A 44 3.99 11.45 -4.74
CA LYS A 44 3.37 10.52 -3.79
C LYS A 44 3.96 10.71 -2.39
N THR A 45 3.05 10.87 -1.44
CA THR A 45 3.35 10.95 -0.01
C THR A 45 2.67 9.83 0.76
N SER A 46 3.17 9.55 1.96
CA SER A 46 2.55 8.60 2.87
C SER A 46 1.15 9.09 3.27
N GLN A 47 0.18 8.20 3.18
CA GLN A 47 -1.20 8.44 3.58
C GLN A 47 -1.64 7.26 4.45
N GLN A 48 -2.26 7.54 5.58
CA GLN A 48 -2.79 6.48 6.43
C GLN A 48 -4.03 5.87 5.79
N ILE A 49 -4.22 4.57 5.94
CA ILE A 49 -5.42 3.89 5.47
C ILE A 49 -6.66 4.42 6.20
N SER A 50 -7.74 4.62 5.45
CA SER A 50 -9.04 5.06 5.93
C SER A 50 -10.07 3.95 5.74
N GLN A 51 -11.23 4.08 6.41
CA GLN A 51 -12.34 3.14 6.18
C GLN A 51 -12.86 3.17 4.74
N GLN A 52 -12.70 4.30 4.03
CA GLN A 52 -13.13 4.43 2.64
C GLN A 52 -12.24 3.62 1.70
N ASP A 53 -10.97 3.40 2.03
CA ASP A 53 -10.09 2.56 1.21
C ASP A 53 -10.60 1.09 1.17
N PHE A 54 -11.27 0.59 2.22
CA PHE A 54 -11.93 -0.72 2.21
C PHE A 54 -13.19 -0.77 1.35
N VAL A 55 -13.69 0.38 0.89
CA VAL A 55 -14.83 0.45 -0.03
C VAL A 55 -14.32 0.58 -1.47
N ASP A 56 -13.22 1.30 -1.66
CA ASP A 56 -12.73 1.71 -2.97
C ASP A 56 -11.79 0.68 -3.63
N PHE A 57 -11.23 -0.26 -2.86
CA PHE A 57 -10.27 -1.24 -3.34
C PHE A 57 -10.77 -2.67 -3.16
N ASP A 58 -10.66 -3.48 -4.21
CA ASP A 58 -11.05 -4.90 -4.17
C ASP A 58 -10.08 -5.76 -3.34
N TYR A 59 -8.82 -5.31 -3.21
CA TYR A 59 -7.77 -6.04 -2.51
C TYR A 59 -6.94 -5.10 -1.65
N ILE A 60 -6.82 -5.41 -0.37
CA ILE A 60 -5.95 -4.71 0.57
C ILE A 60 -4.90 -5.69 1.09
N ILE A 61 -3.64 -5.42 0.78
CA ILE A 61 -2.53 -6.33 1.05
C ILE A 61 -1.67 -5.77 2.18
N GLY A 62 -1.60 -6.49 3.30
CA GLY A 62 -0.65 -6.25 4.38
C GLY A 62 0.72 -6.83 4.03
N MET A 63 1.74 -5.99 3.97
CA MET A 63 3.09 -6.39 3.53
C MET A 63 3.82 -7.32 4.50
N ASP A 64 3.46 -7.24 5.78
CA ASP A 64 3.98 -8.09 6.86
C ASP A 64 2.85 -8.44 7.85
N GLU A 65 3.16 -9.29 8.83
CA GLU A 65 2.21 -9.73 9.86
C GLU A 65 1.62 -8.55 10.65
N SER A 66 2.45 -7.55 11.01
CA SER A 66 1.97 -6.39 11.78
C SER A 66 0.97 -5.59 10.96
N ASN A 67 1.28 -5.34 9.69
CA ASN A 67 0.41 -4.64 8.76
C ASN A 67 -0.92 -5.39 8.62
N PHE A 68 -0.88 -6.71 8.42
CA PHE A 68 -2.07 -7.53 8.31
C PHE A 68 -2.95 -7.46 9.55
N GLN A 69 -2.37 -7.62 10.74
CA GLN A 69 -3.11 -7.53 12.00
C GLN A 69 -3.71 -6.13 12.22
N ASP A 70 -2.99 -5.07 11.88
CA ASP A 70 -3.49 -3.70 12.01
C ASP A 70 -4.63 -3.42 11.03
N LEU A 71 -4.50 -3.87 9.78
CA LEU A 71 -5.56 -3.77 8.78
C LEU A 71 -6.84 -4.49 9.24
N ARG A 72 -6.73 -5.69 9.82
CA ARG A 72 -7.90 -6.42 10.37
C ARG A 72 -8.57 -5.71 11.55
N LYS A 73 -7.83 -4.93 12.34
CA LYS A 73 -8.41 -4.11 13.42
C LYS A 73 -9.11 -2.86 12.89
N ILE A 74 -8.62 -2.29 11.78
CA ILE A 74 -9.15 -1.07 11.17
C ILE A 74 -10.36 -1.38 10.28
N ALA A 75 -10.33 -2.51 9.58
CA ALA A 75 -11.35 -2.92 8.62
C ALA A 75 -12.75 -2.99 9.25
N PRO A 76 -13.77 -2.37 8.64
CA PRO A 76 -15.16 -2.64 8.99
C PRO A 76 -15.45 -4.13 8.78
N GLY A 77 -16.21 -4.77 9.68
CA GLY A 77 -16.38 -6.23 9.69
C GLY A 77 -16.83 -6.86 8.37
N LYS A 78 -17.56 -6.14 7.51
CA LYS A 78 -17.99 -6.60 6.17
C LYS A 78 -16.85 -6.74 5.14
N TYR A 79 -15.72 -6.09 5.38
CA TYR A 79 -14.58 -5.98 4.47
C TYR A 79 -13.35 -6.78 4.95
N LEU A 80 -13.50 -7.62 5.98
CA LEU A 80 -12.39 -8.43 6.48
C LEU A 80 -11.88 -9.44 5.45
N GLU A 81 -12.74 -9.92 4.55
CA GLU A 81 -12.40 -10.88 3.49
C GLU A 81 -11.59 -10.25 2.35
N GLU A 82 -11.48 -8.91 2.30
CA GLU A 82 -10.70 -8.17 1.31
C GLU A 82 -9.27 -7.86 1.81
N VAL A 83 -8.95 -8.26 3.05
CA VAL A 83 -7.62 -8.09 3.65
C VAL A 83 -6.81 -9.37 3.51
N PHE A 84 -5.69 -9.27 2.81
CA PHE A 84 -4.78 -10.38 2.54
C PHE A 84 -3.40 -10.09 3.11
N GLN A 85 -2.69 -11.12 3.55
CA GLN A 85 -1.28 -11.02 3.89
C GLN A 85 -0.43 -11.30 2.65
N PHE A 86 0.59 -10.48 2.43
CA PHE A 86 1.58 -10.78 1.40
C PHE A 86 2.38 -12.02 1.82
N GLU A 87 2.33 -13.07 1.01
CA GLU A 87 3.14 -14.27 1.18
C GLU A 87 4.14 -14.40 0.04
N GLU A 88 5.43 -14.46 0.39
CA GLU A 88 6.47 -14.79 -0.56
C GLU A 88 6.44 -16.31 -0.79
N ARG A 89 5.94 -16.75 -1.94
CA ARG A 89 6.02 -18.16 -2.32
C ARG A 89 7.49 -18.52 -2.52
N SER A 90 7.98 -19.42 -1.67
CA SER A 90 9.31 -20.04 -1.75
C SER A 90 9.46 -20.93 -2.98
#